data_AF-A0A2W5VH56-F1
#
_entry.id   AF-A0A2W5VH56-F1
#
_cell.length_a   1.000
_cell.length_b   1.000
_cell.length_c   1.000
_cell.angle_alpha   90.00
_cell.angle_beta   90.00
_cell.angle_gamma   90.00
#
_symmetry.space_group_name_H-M   'P 1'
#
loop_
_entity.id
_entity.type
_entity.pdbx_description
1 polymer ?
#
loop_
_entity_poly.entity_id
_entity_poly.type
_entity_poly.pdbx_seq_one_letter_code
_entity_poly.pdbx_strand_id
1 'polypeptide(L)'
;MAVLGLACAAYAFTRHDPLPAVAHVERVIPNAFAAAPLVGVLAGLAMAALPLAMLWRRREAQTLALAGVWTGFALANLLGNYPAPVLGAGASPLLGWLLSIGLASINPGEND
;
A
#
# COMPACT_ATOMS: atom_id res chain seq x y z
N MET A 1 -7.74 -9.84 16.38
CA MET A 1 -7.56 -8.60 15.58
C MET A 1 -7.52 -8.85 14.07
N ALA A 2 -6.72 -9.79 13.55
CA ALA A 2 -6.67 -10.07 12.10
C ALA A 2 -8.03 -10.46 11.49
N VAL A 3 -8.80 -11.35 12.15
CA VAL A 3 -10.14 -11.76 11.68
C VAL A 3 -11.12 -10.58 11.64
N LEU A 4 -11.09 -9.72 12.66
CA LEU A 4 -11.92 -8.51 12.71
C LEU A 4 -11.56 -7.56 11.56
N GLY A 5 -10.26 -7.32 11.33
CA GLY A 5 -9.80 -6.48 10.23
C GLY A 5 -10.21 -7.02 8.86
N LEU A 6 -10.12 -8.34 8.66
CA LEU A 6 -10.52 -8.98 7.41
C LEU A 6 -12.04 -8.92 7.20
N ALA A 7 -12.83 -9.09 8.26
CA ALA A 7 -14.27 -8.91 8.21
C ALA A 7 -14.67 -7.45 7.89
N CYS A 8 -14.02 -6.47 8.51
CA CYS A 8 -14.24 -5.05 8.18
C CYS A 8 -13.85 -4.72 6.74
N ALA A 9 -12.73 -5.25 6.23
CA ALA A 9 -12.30 -5.07 4.85
C ALA A 9 -13.30 -5.70 3.87
N ALA A 10 -13.73 -6.93 4.13
CA ALA A 10 -14.75 -7.61 3.32
C ALA A 10 -16.07 -6.83 3.31
N TYR A 11 -16.51 -6.32 4.46
CA TYR A 11 -17.70 -5.47 4.55
C TYR A 11 -17.51 -4.16 3.78
N ALA A 12 -16.35 -3.52 3.86
CA ALA A 12 -16.06 -2.28 3.11
C ALA A 12 -16.18 -2.50 1.60
N PHE A 13 -15.73 -3.64 1.07
CA PHE A 13 -15.89 -3.96 -0.36
C PHE A 13 -17.35 -4.11 -0.82
N THR A 14 -18.29 -4.37 0.09
CA THR A 14 -19.72 -4.41 -0.25
C THR A 14 -20.34 -3.02 -0.41
N ARG A 15 -19.66 -1.97 0.06
CA ARG A 15 -20.12 -0.59 -0.07
C ARG A 15 -19.39 0.08 -1.22
N HIS A 16 -20.14 0.37 -2.28
CA HIS A 16 -19.61 1.17 -3.37
C HIS A 16 -19.34 2.59 -2.88
N ASP A 17 -18.19 3.15 -3.29
CA ASP A 17 -17.87 4.55 -3.01
C ASP A 17 -18.71 5.45 -3.92
N PRO A 18 -19.57 6.33 -3.36
CA PRO A 18 -20.39 7.23 -4.17
C PRO A 18 -19.62 8.45 -4.70
N LEU A 19 -18.38 8.68 -4.25
CA LEU A 19 -17.61 9.85 -4.66
C LEU A 19 -16.85 9.63 -5.98
N PRO A 20 -16.71 10.69 -6.81
CA PRO A 20 -15.86 10.64 -7.99
C PRO A 20 -14.39 10.49 -7.58
N ALA A 21 -13.62 9.83 -8.43
CA ALA A 21 -12.22 9.56 -8.13
C ALA A 21 -11.39 10.84 -7.99
N VAL A 22 -10.56 10.92 -6.96
CA VAL A 22 -9.71 12.08 -6.71
C VAL A 22 -8.48 12.06 -7.62
N ALA A 23 -8.30 13.14 -8.39
CA ALA A 23 -7.17 13.30 -9.31
C ALA A 23 -5.82 13.16 -8.57
N HIS A 24 -4.91 12.38 -9.15
CA HIS A 24 -3.55 12.10 -8.64
C HIS A 24 -3.46 11.31 -7.32
N VAL A 25 -4.59 10.97 -6.69
CA VAL A 25 -4.62 10.15 -5.46
C VAL A 25 -5.06 8.72 -5.81
N GLU A 26 -6.05 8.61 -6.69
CA GLU A 26 -6.67 7.35 -7.11
C GLU A 26 -6.41 7.06 -8.58
N ARG A 27 -6.57 5.79 -8.97
CA ARG A 27 -6.41 5.32 -10.36
C ARG A 27 -5.06 5.69 -11.00
N VAL A 28 -4.02 5.89 -10.20
CA VAL A 28 -2.68 6.30 -10.67
C VAL A 28 -2.10 5.28 -11.64
N ILE A 29 -2.22 3.98 -11.36
CA ILE A 29 -1.75 2.92 -12.26
C ILE A 29 -2.53 2.90 -13.59
N PRO A 30 -3.88 2.82 -13.60
CA PRO A 30 -4.66 2.92 -14.84
C PRO A 30 -4.33 4.17 -15.67
N ASN A 31 -4.19 5.32 -15.03
CA ASN A 31 -3.85 6.58 -15.69
C ASN A 31 -2.41 6.54 -16.26
N ALA A 32 -1.47 5.93 -15.54
CA ALA A 32 -0.10 5.72 -16.01
C ALA A 32 -0.05 4.80 -17.23
N PHE A 33 -0.82 3.72 -17.25
CA PHE A 33 -0.95 2.84 -18.41
C PHE A 33 -1.59 3.53 -19.62
N ALA A 34 -2.60 4.38 -19.38
CA ALA A 34 -3.23 5.18 -20.44
C ALA A 34 -2.27 6.22 -21.04
N ALA A 35 -1.34 6.75 -20.25
CA ALA A 35 -0.31 7.67 -20.72
C ALA A 35 0.77 6.94 -21.54
N ALA A 36 1.33 5.86 -21.00
CA ALA A 36 2.25 4.98 -21.72
C ALA A 36 2.38 3.61 -21.02
N PRO A 37 2.39 2.49 -21.76
CA PRO A 37 2.51 1.16 -21.14
C PRO A 37 3.74 1.00 -20.24
N LEU A 38 4.88 1.56 -20.63
CA LEU A 38 6.12 1.53 -19.84
C LEU A 38 5.95 2.25 -18.49
N VAL A 39 5.27 3.40 -18.48
CA VAL A 39 5.03 4.19 -17.26
C VAL A 39 4.09 3.44 -16.31
N GLY A 40 3.07 2.78 -16.85
CA GLY A 40 2.21 1.88 -16.08
C GLY A 40 2.98 0.72 -15.41
N VAL A 41 3.91 0.09 -16.14
CA VAL A 41 4.77 -0.96 -15.59
C VAL A 41 5.67 -0.42 -14.48
N LEU A 42 6.33 0.72 -14.69
CA LEU A 42 7.18 1.35 -13.69
C LEU A 42 6.40 1.73 -12.42
N ALA A 43 5.17 2.22 -12.58
CA ALA A 43 4.27 2.50 -11.45
C ALA A 43 3.92 1.21 -10.67
N GLY A 44 3.56 0.13 -11.37
CA GLY A 44 3.31 -1.16 -10.74
C GLY A 44 4.53 -1.69 -9.96
N LEU A 45 5.73 -1.59 -10.55
CA LEU A 45 6.98 -1.97 -9.90
C LEU A 45 7.29 -1.11 -8.67
N ALA A 46 7.08 0.21 -8.75
CA ALA A 46 7.29 1.11 -7.61
C ALA A 46 6.34 0.79 -6.45
N MET A 47 5.07 0.46 -6.72
CA MET A 47 4.12 0.00 -5.70
C MET A 47 4.52 -1.34 -5.09
N ALA A 48 5.04 -2.28 -5.88
CA ALA A 48 5.48 -3.59 -5.40
C ALA A 48 6.83 -3.56 -4.66
N ALA A 49 7.69 -2.59 -4.95
CA ALA A 49 9.05 -2.51 -4.40
C ALA A 49 9.04 -2.46 -2.85
N LEU A 50 8.06 -1.78 -2.26
CA LEU A 50 7.97 -1.63 -0.81
C LEU A 50 7.68 -2.95 -0.07
N PRO A 51 6.57 -3.68 -0.34
CA PRO A 51 6.34 -4.98 0.30
C PRO A 51 7.44 -5.99 -0.06
N LEU A 52 8.00 -5.94 -1.28
CA LEU A 52 9.12 -6.81 -1.66
C LEU A 52 10.39 -6.55 -0.84
N ALA A 53 10.74 -5.28 -0.61
CA ALA A 53 11.90 -4.92 0.21
C ALA A 53 11.73 -5.38 1.67
N MET A 54 10.51 -5.27 2.21
CA MET A 54 10.19 -5.78 3.55
C MET A 54 10.32 -7.30 3.63
N LEU A 55 9.77 -8.03 2.64
CA LEU A 55 9.85 -9.49 2.56
C LEU A 55 11.28 -10.01 2.38
N TRP A 56 12.16 -9.22 1.73
CA TRP A 56 13.56 -9.57 1.53
C TRP A 56 14.38 -9.42 2.82
N ARG A 57 14.15 -8.35 3.58
CA ARG A 57 15.06 -7.95 4.66
C ARG A 57 14.92 -8.79 5.93
N ARG A 58 13.69 -9.04 6.39
CA ARG A 58 13.44 -9.83 7.61
C ARG A 58 12.13 -10.61 7.49
N ARG A 59 12.11 -11.84 8.03
CA ARG A 59 10.92 -12.69 8.08
C ARG A 59 10.25 -12.75 9.45
N GLU A 60 10.51 -11.73 10.26
CA GLU A 60 9.82 -11.55 11.54
C GLU A 60 8.32 -11.36 11.30
N ALA A 61 7.48 -11.89 12.19
CA ALA A 61 6.02 -11.85 12.02
C ALA A 61 5.48 -10.41 11.85
N GLN A 62 6.12 -9.43 12.49
CA GLN A 62 5.79 -8.01 12.38
C GLN A 62 6.05 -7.46 10.97
N THR A 63 7.23 -7.78 10.39
CA THR A 63 7.60 -7.38 9.02
C THR A 63 6.69 -8.04 7.99
N LEU A 64 6.33 -9.31 8.19
CA LEU A 64 5.40 -10.02 7.32
C LEU A 64 3.99 -9.44 7.38
N ALA A 65 3.49 -9.10 8.58
CA ALA A 65 2.20 -8.45 8.75
C ALA A 65 2.17 -7.08 8.04
N LEU A 66 3.25 -6.30 8.17
CA LEU A 66 3.38 -5.00 7.52
C LEU A 66 3.42 -5.12 5.99
N ALA A 67 4.22 -6.07 5.46
CA ALA A 67 4.25 -6.36 4.03
C ALA A 67 2.88 -6.80 3.50
N GLY A 68 2.13 -7.59 4.27
CA GLY A 68 0.76 -7.99 3.95
C GLY A 68 -0.20 -6.80 3.84
N VAL A 69 -0.12 -5.85 4.78
CA VAL A 69 -0.93 -4.61 4.76
C VAL A 69 -0.64 -3.78 3.51
N TRP A 70 0.64 -3.53 3.20
CA TRP A 70 1.04 -2.78 2.00
C TRP A 70 0.60 -3.46 0.71
N THR A 71 0.71 -4.79 0.65
CA THR A 71 0.23 -5.58 -0.48
C THR A 71 -1.29 -5.46 -0.62
N GLY A 72 -2.04 -5.54 0.48
CA GLY A 72 -3.49 -5.37 0.48
C GLY A 72 -3.92 -4.00 -0.05
N PHE A 73 -3.27 -2.92 0.36
CA PHE A 73 -3.55 -1.58 -0.18
C PHE A 73 -3.19 -1.46 -1.66
N ALA A 74 -2.09 -2.07 -2.09
CA ALA A 74 -1.71 -2.07 -3.49
C ALA A 74 -2.75 -2.78 -4.36
N LEU A 75 -3.27 -3.92 -3.91
CA LEU A 75 -4.34 -4.65 -4.59
C LEU A 75 -5.66 -3.88 -4.57
N ALA A 76 -6.02 -3.26 -3.46
CA ALA A 76 -7.23 -2.44 -3.36
C ALA A 76 -7.23 -1.31 -4.41
N ASN A 77 -6.10 -0.63 -4.60
CA ASN A 77 -5.94 0.41 -5.64
C ASN A 77 -6.21 -0.10 -7.06
N LEU A 78 -5.93 -1.37 -7.35
CA LEU A 78 -6.22 -1.97 -8.65
C LEU A 78 -7.71 -2.33 -8.82
N LEU A 79 -8.42 -2.57 -7.73
CA LEU A 79 -9.82 -3.03 -7.73
C LEU A 79 -10.84 -1.88 -7.70
N GLY A 80 -10.44 -0.68 -7.30
CA GLY A 80 -11.37 0.45 -7.18
C GLY A 80 -10.70 1.81 -7.01
N ASN A 81 -11.49 2.80 -6.64
CA ASN A 81 -11.03 4.16 -6.35
C ASN A 81 -10.41 4.24 -4.95
N TYR A 82 -9.38 3.44 -4.71
CA TYR A 82 -8.61 3.48 -3.47
C TYR A 82 -7.29 4.23 -3.72
N PRO A 83 -6.74 4.94 -2.71
CA PRO A 83 -5.52 5.71 -2.87
C PRO A 83 -4.35 4.81 -3.26
N ALA A 84 -3.53 5.24 -4.23
CA ALA A 84 -2.33 4.51 -4.66
C ALA A 84 -1.23 4.67 -3.61
N PRO A 85 -0.86 3.62 -2.87
CA PRO A 85 0.24 3.69 -1.92
C PRO A 85 1.52 4.15 -2.60
N VAL A 86 2.29 5.03 -1.96
CA VAL A 86 3.59 5.55 -2.45
C VAL A 86 3.51 6.49 -3.67
N LEU A 87 2.60 6.23 -4.61
CA LEU A 87 2.50 6.97 -5.88
C LEU A 87 1.40 8.04 -5.91
N GLY A 88 0.35 7.85 -5.13
CA GLY A 88 -0.73 8.83 -5.02
C GLY A 88 -0.34 9.98 -4.11
N ALA A 89 -0.85 11.18 -4.40
CA ALA A 89 -0.66 12.37 -3.55
C ALA A 89 -1.46 12.31 -2.22
N GLY A 90 -1.81 11.11 -1.74
CA GLY A 90 -2.55 10.91 -0.50
C GLY A 90 -1.63 11.01 0.72
N ALA A 91 -1.98 11.88 1.66
CA ALA A 91 -1.22 12.05 2.91
C ALA A 91 -1.21 10.78 3.77
N SER A 92 -2.31 10.02 3.82
CA SER A 92 -2.42 8.82 4.67
C SER A 92 -1.48 7.67 4.25
N PRO A 93 -1.40 7.26 2.96
CA PRO A 93 -0.37 6.32 2.53
C PRO A 93 1.06 6.83 2.78
N LEU A 94 1.32 8.12 2.58
CA LEU A 94 2.65 8.68 2.84
C LEU A 94 3.03 8.59 4.32
N LEU A 95 2.12 8.96 5.22
CA LEU A 95 2.35 8.87 6.68
C LEU A 95 2.50 7.43 7.13
N GLY A 96 1.66 6.52 6.64
CA GLY A 96 1.79 5.09 6.91
C GLY A 96 3.15 4.54 6.47
N TRP A 97 3.67 5.02 5.33
CA TRP A 97 4.97 4.63 4.79
C TRP A 97 6.13 5.10 5.67
N LEU A 98 6.13 6.38 6.03
CA LEU A 98 7.15 6.94 6.94
C LEU A 98 7.14 6.22 8.29
N LEU A 99 5.95 5.93 8.83
CA LEU A 99 5.80 5.17 10.08
C LEU A 99 6.35 3.74 9.93
N SER A 100 6.09 3.09 8.79
CA SER A 100 6.58 1.74 8.49
C SER A 100 8.10 1.67 8.43
N ILE A 101 8.75 2.67 7.82
CA ILE A 101 10.21 2.79 7.80
C ILE A 101 10.74 2.99 9.23
N GLY A 102 10.12 3.87 10.01
CA GLY A 102 10.46 4.08 11.42
C GLY A 102 10.40 2.77 12.20
N LEU A 103 9.27 2.06 12.15
CA LEU A 103 9.09 0.78 12.84
C LEU A 103 10.07 -0.31 12.37
N ALA A 104 10.38 -0.38 11.08
CA ALA A 104 11.34 -1.36 10.55
C ALA A 104 12.82 -1.00 10.80
N SER A 105 13.11 0.23 11.22
CA SER A 105 14.47 0.72 11.51
C SER A 105 14.81 0.74 13.00
N ILE A 106 13.82 0.64 13.90
CA ILE A 106 14.05 0.42 15.33
C ILE A 106 14.78 -0.91 15.51
N ASN A 107 16.03 -0.86 15.94
CA ASN A 107 16.85 -2.02 16.26
C ASN A 107 16.63 -2.33 17.76
N PRO A 108 16.06 -3.48 18.15
CA PRO A 108 15.77 -3.75 19.57
C PRO A 108 17.00 -4.03 20.45
N GLY A 109 18.22 -3.75 19.98
CA GLY A 109 19.47 -4.23 20.59
C GLY A 109 20.51 -3.16 20.93
N GLU A 110 20.19 -1.87 20.85
CA GLU A 110 21.13 -0.79 21.22
C GLU A 110 20.69 -0.15 22.54
N ASN A 111 20.85 -0.91 23.63
CA ASN A 111 20.83 -0.42 25.00
C ASN A 111 21.87 -1.26 25.77
N ASP A 112 23.15 -1.01 25.53
CA ASP A 112 24.26 -1.38 26.42
C ASP A 112 25.05 -0.11 26.76
#